data_AF-A0A382HN16-F1
#
_entry.id   AF-A0A382HN16-F1
#
_cell.length_a   1.000
_cell.length_b   1.000
_cell.length_c   1.000
_cell.angle_alpha   90.00
_cell.angle_beta   90.00
_cell.angle_gamma   90.00
#
_symmetry.space_group_name_H-M   'P 1'
#
loop_
_entity.id
_entity.type
_entity.pdbx_description
1 polymer ?
#
loop_
_entity_poly.entity_id
_entity_poly.type
_entity_poly.pdbx_seq_one_letter_code
_entity_poly.pdbx_strand_id
1 'polypeptide(L)'
;MYPRISFLIILLVHVTFGQDNRFGQLSLLKENTDVKAGETIQAVQSFEEIFFLEKVINPDEYILGPGDELGINILMGENLTLPLKITPTGDVFIPSVGIVGVSGMTL
;
A
#
# COMPACT_ATOMS: atom_id res chain seq x y z
N MET A 1 29.40 -15.10 -38.16
CA MET A 1 28.51 -14.02 -37.65
C MET A 1 27.20 -14.61 -37.09
N TYR A 2 27.30 -15.58 -36.17
CA TYR A 2 26.14 -16.24 -35.55
C TYR A 2 26.25 -16.50 -34.02
N PRO A 3 27.41 -16.41 -33.33
CA PRO A 3 27.43 -16.77 -31.90
C PRO A 3 26.79 -15.70 -31.00
N ARG A 4 26.74 -14.43 -31.47
CA ARG A 4 26.18 -13.30 -30.70
C ARG A 4 24.65 -13.31 -30.63
N ILE A 5 23.98 -13.79 -31.67
CA ILE A 5 22.51 -13.88 -31.72
C ILE A 5 22.01 -15.12 -30.97
N SER A 6 22.78 -16.22 -31.01
CA SER A 6 22.50 -17.44 -30.23
C SER A 6 22.51 -17.18 -28.71
N PHE A 7 23.47 -16.39 -28.22
CA PHE A 7 23.54 -16.02 -26.80
C PHE A 7 22.32 -15.19 -26.34
N LEU A 8 21.79 -14.35 -27.24
CA LEU A 8 20.66 -13.46 -26.96
C LEU A 8 19.34 -14.24 -26.87
N ILE A 9 19.20 -15.33 -27.64
CA ILE A 9 18.03 -16.23 -27.57
C ILE A 9 18.08 -17.10 -26.29
N ILE A 10 19.26 -17.57 -25.88
CA ILE A 10 19.42 -18.37 -24.65
C ILE A 10 19.13 -17.53 -23.39
N LEU A 11 19.49 -16.23 -23.40
CA LEU A 11 19.17 -15.31 -22.31
C LEU A 11 17.66 -15.11 -22.16
N LEU A 12 16.91 -15.08 -23.25
CA LEU A 12 15.46 -14.81 -23.26
C LEU A 12 14.63 -16.00 -22.70
N VAL A 13 15.14 -17.23 -22.82
CA VAL A 13 14.49 -18.43 -22.27
C VAL A 13 14.65 -18.56 -20.75
N HIS A 14 15.70 -17.98 -20.15
CA HIS A 14 15.90 -18.06 -18.69
C HIS A 14 15.03 -17.07 -17.90
N VAL A 15 14.38 -16.09 -18.55
CA VAL A 15 13.50 -15.13 -17.86
C VAL A 15 12.10 -15.72 -17.60
N THR A 16 11.73 -16.82 -18.25
CA THR A 16 10.37 -17.39 -18.14
C THR A 16 10.23 -18.49 -17.07
N PHE A 17 11.31 -18.84 -16.37
CA PHE A 17 11.27 -19.84 -15.30
C PHE A 17 11.40 -19.19 -13.91
N GLY A 18 10.28 -19.12 -13.19
CA GLY A 18 10.28 -19.21 -11.72
C GLY A 18 9.78 -17.99 -10.94
N GLN A 19 8.49 -17.69 -11.02
CA GLN A 19 7.72 -17.21 -9.85
C GLN A 19 6.39 -17.97 -9.81
N ASP A 20 6.43 -19.17 -9.23
CA ASP A 20 5.22 -19.81 -8.71
C ASP A 20 4.75 -19.00 -7.50
N ASN A 21 3.97 -17.94 -7.77
CA ASN A 21 3.34 -17.12 -6.76
C ASN A 21 2.18 -17.89 -6.13
N ARG A 22 2.49 -18.89 -5.29
CA ARG A 22 1.53 -19.49 -4.34
C ARG A 22 1.71 -18.86 -2.95
N PHE A 23 1.89 -17.54 -2.90
CA PHE A 23 1.69 -16.80 -1.65
C PHE A 23 0.19 -16.60 -1.47
N GLY A 24 -0.43 -17.41 -0.62
CA GLY A 24 -1.85 -17.27 -0.26
C GLY A 24 -2.67 -18.56 -0.21
N GLN A 25 -2.13 -19.73 -0.53
CA GLN A 25 -2.86 -20.98 -0.34
C GLN A 25 -2.69 -21.50 1.09
N LEU A 26 -3.64 -21.16 1.97
CA LEU A 26 -3.85 -21.91 3.21
C LEU A 26 -4.30 -23.33 2.85
N SER A 27 -3.41 -24.31 3.04
CA SER A 27 -3.74 -25.73 2.97
C SER A 27 -4.55 -26.11 4.22
N LEU A 28 -5.88 -26.06 4.13
CA LEU A 28 -6.73 -26.68 5.13
C LEU A 28 -6.73 -28.19 4.87
N LEU A 29 -5.77 -28.90 5.47
CA LEU A 29 -5.88 -30.35 5.58
C LEU A 29 -7.04 -30.65 6.53
N LYS A 30 -8.20 -30.93 5.95
CA LYS A 30 -9.33 -31.51 6.66
C LYS A 30 -9.06 -33.00 6.83
N GLU A 31 -8.33 -33.33 7.89
CA GLU A 31 -8.26 -34.69 8.40
C GLU A 31 -9.62 -35.06 9.04
N ASN A 32 -10.24 -36.08 8.45
CA ASN A 32 -11.33 -36.93 8.92
C ASN A 32 -12.35 -36.35 9.93
N THR A 33 -13.61 -36.28 9.50
CA THR A 33 -14.66 -37.11 10.11
C THR A 33 -15.92 -37.05 9.25
N ASP A 34 -16.46 -38.24 9.00
CA ASP A 34 -17.75 -38.60 8.42
C ASP A 34 -18.83 -37.52 8.57
N VAL A 35 -19.21 -36.85 7.47
CA VAL A 35 -20.43 -36.05 7.40
C VAL A 35 -21.27 -36.55 6.24
N LYS A 36 -22.33 -37.26 6.63
CA LYS A 36 -23.42 -37.80 5.84
C LYS A 36 -23.87 -36.83 4.73
N ALA A 37 -23.77 -37.29 3.49
CA ALA A 37 -24.31 -36.61 2.32
C ALA A 37 -25.83 -36.41 2.50
N GLY A 38 -26.31 -35.16 2.61
CA GLY A 38 -27.74 -34.93 2.63
C GLY A 38 -28.27 -33.58 3.11
N GLU A 39 -27.46 -32.69 3.69
CA GLU A 39 -27.93 -31.37 4.11
C GLU A 39 -27.27 -30.27 3.28
N THR A 40 -27.95 -30.00 2.15
CA THR A 40 -28.05 -28.72 1.45
C THR A 40 -26.97 -27.68 1.77
N ILE A 41 -26.05 -27.56 0.81
CA ILE A 41 -25.17 -26.42 0.56
C ILE A 41 -26.03 -25.14 0.50
N GLN A 42 -26.28 -24.49 1.65
CA GLN A 42 -26.99 -23.20 1.74
C GLN A 42 -26.30 -22.20 2.69
N ALA A 43 -25.03 -22.43 3.03
CA ALA A 43 -24.26 -21.53 3.91
C ALA A 43 -22.95 -21.02 3.29
N VAL A 44 -22.90 -20.91 1.96
CA VAL A 44 -21.86 -20.13 1.28
C VAL A 44 -22.56 -19.05 0.47
N GLN A 45 -23.27 -18.17 1.18
CA GLN A 45 -23.47 -16.82 0.64
C GLN A 45 -22.06 -16.25 0.48
N SER A 46 -21.61 -16.17 -0.77
CA SER A 46 -20.38 -15.49 -1.14
C SER A 46 -20.52 -14.04 -0.68
N PHE A 47 -19.95 -13.74 0.48
CA PHE A 47 -19.64 -12.37 0.87
C PHE A 47 -18.53 -11.90 -0.08
N GLU A 48 -18.92 -11.49 -1.28
CA GLU A 48 -18.10 -10.62 -2.10
C GLU A 48 -18.18 -9.23 -1.46
N GLU A 49 -17.62 -9.11 -0.25
CA GLU A 49 -17.36 -7.81 0.35
C GLU A 49 -16.30 -7.15 -0.52
N ILE A 50 -16.73 -6.15 -1.28
CA ILE A 50 -15.84 -5.24 -1.98
C ILE A 50 -15.05 -4.51 -0.89
N PHE A 51 -13.90 -5.08 -0.52
CA PHE A 51 -13.01 -4.48 0.45
C PHE A 51 -12.33 -3.30 -0.24
N PHE A 52 -12.85 -2.09 -0.01
CA PHE A 52 -12.13 -0.89 -0.35
C PHE A 52 -10.85 -0.90 0.46
N LEU A 53 -9.71 -1.08 -0.22
CA LEU A 53 -8.39 -1.09 0.42
C LEU A 53 -8.10 0.26 1.10
N GLU A 54 -8.73 1.32 0.60
CA GLU A 54 -8.56 2.70 1.02
C GLU A 54 -9.86 3.22 1.62
N LYS A 55 -9.78 3.74 2.85
CA LYS A 55 -10.87 4.46 3.51
C LYS A 55 -10.61 5.96 3.41
N VAL A 56 -11.68 6.75 3.46
CA VAL A 56 -11.55 8.20 3.63
C VAL A 56 -10.74 8.46 4.90
N ILE A 57 -9.72 9.30 4.79
CA ILE A 57 -8.86 9.67 5.92
C ILE A 57 -9.67 10.53 6.88
N ASN A 58 -9.73 10.13 8.15
CA ASN A 58 -10.19 10.99 9.22
C ASN A 58 -9.01 11.87 9.68
N PRO A 59 -9.05 13.21 9.50
CA PRO A 59 -7.94 14.10 9.87
C PRO A 59 -7.55 13.98 11.35
N ASP A 60 -8.54 13.81 12.23
CA ASP A 60 -8.36 13.71 13.68
C ASP A 60 -7.69 12.40 14.12
N GLU A 61 -7.62 11.40 13.23
CA GLU A 61 -7.00 10.10 13.49
C GLU A 61 -5.71 9.87 12.67
N TYR A 62 -5.45 10.72 11.68
CA TYR A 62 -4.30 10.57 10.80
C TYR A 62 -3.05 11.15 11.44
N ILE A 63 -2.09 10.28 11.77
CA ILE A 63 -0.81 10.71 12.33
C ILE A 63 0.17 11.05 11.21
N LEU A 64 0.69 12.27 11.25
CA LEU A 64 1.66 12.80 10.29
C LEU A 64 2.98 12.02 10.31
N GLY A 65 3.42 11.57 9.13
CA GLY A 65 4.58 10.73 8.93
C GLY A 65 5.67 11.35 8.05
N PRO A 66 6.92 10.87 8.14
CA PRO A 66 7.99 11.31 7.26
C PRO A 66 7.67 11.05 5.79
N GLY A 67 7.87 12.07 4.96
CA GLY A 67 7.61 11.99 3.53
C GLY A 67 6.24 12.53 3.09
N ASP A 68 5.31 12.74 4.02
CA ASP A 68 4.02 13.37 3.71
C ASP A 68 4.21 14.82 3.24
N GLU A 69 3.25 15.31 2.46
CA GLU A 69 3.23 16.66 1.91
C GLU A 69 1.97 17.39 2.38
N LEU A 70 2.17 18.54 3.03
CA LEU A 70 1.14 19.39 3.59
C LEU A 70 0.96 20.62 2.73
N GLY A 71 -0.27 20.87 2.29
CA GLY A 71 -0.65 22.13 1.66
C GLY A 71 -1.14 23.11 2.73
N ILE A 72 -0.30 24.05 3.15
CA ILE A 72 -0.72 25.09 4.10
C ILE A 72 -1.14 26.36 3.36
N ASN A 73 -2.16 27.05 3.88
CA ASN A 73 -2.59 28.36 3.40
C ASN A 73 -2.53 29.36 4.55
N ILE A 74 -1.71 30.40 4.40
CA ILE A 74 -1.50 31.44 5.39
C ILE A 74 -2.22 32.70 4.91
N LEU A 75 -3.26 33.08 5.66
CA LEU A 75 -4.06 34.27 5.38
C LEU A 75 -3.38 35.51 6.00
N MET A 76 -2.92 36.41 5.15
CA MET A 76 -2.26 37.67 5.55
C MET A 76 -2.75 38.83 4.65
N GLY A 77 -1.99 39.92 4.56
CA GLY A 77 -2.24 40.96 3.56
C GLY A 77 -2.22 40.41 2.12
N GLU A 78 -1.31 39.48 1.84
CA GLU A 78 -1.32 38.63 0.66
C GLU A 78 -1.37 37.16 1.11
N ASN A 79 -2.28 36.37 0.54
CA ASN A 79 -2.41 34.96 0.89
C ASN A 79 -1.21 34.17 0.36
N LEU A 80 -0.70 33.25 1.18
CA LEU A 80 0.47 32.44 0.86
C LEU A 80 0.11 30.95 0.97
N THR A 81 0.15 30.24 -0.16
CA THR A 81 -0.02 28.78 -0.20
C THR A 81 1.33 28.12 -0.39
N LEU A 82 1.68 27.19 0.51
CA LEU A 82 2.97 26.52 0.51
C LEU A 82 2.80 24.99 0.55
N PRO A 83 3.39 24.25 -0.40
CA PRO A 83 3.59 22.82 -0.24
C PRO A 83 4.79 22.56 0.67
N LEU A 84 4.57 21.85 1.77
CA LEU A 84 5.59 21.59 2.78
C LEU A 84 5.75 20.09 2.99
N LYS A 85 6.97 19.58 2.85
CA LYS A 85 7.27 18.16 3.05
C LYS A 85 7.78 17.88 4.46
N ILE A 86 7.25 16.83 5.08
CA ILE A 86 7.74 16.34 6.38
C ILE A 86 9.07 15.61 6.16
N THR A 87 10.10 16.07 6.87
CA THR A 87 11.45 15.50 6.82
C THR A 87 11.52 14.12 7.50
N PRO A 88 12.59 13.32 7.26
CA PRO A 88 12.82 12.05 7.98
C PRO A 88 12.81 12.16 9.50
N THR A 89 13.17 13.33 10.04
CA THR A 89 13.15 13.62 11.48
C THR A 89 11.74 13.93 12.00
N GLY A 90 10.76 14.14 11.11
CA GLY A 90 9.40 14.53 11.47
C GLY A 90 9.20 16.04 11.59
N ASP A 91 10.11 16.84 11.00
CA ASP A 91 10.04 18.29 11.01
C ASP A 91 9.57 18.86 9.67
N VAL A 92 8.97 20.05 9.71
CA VAL A 92 8.56 20.85 8.56
C VAL A 92 9.23 22.23 8.63
N PHE A 93 9.65 22.78 7.49
CA PHE A 93 10.21 24.13 7.41
C PHE A 93 9.18 25.11 6.85
N ILE A 94 8.77 26.08 7.67
CA ILE A 94 7.85 27.15 7.27
C ILE A 94 8.66 28.43 7.06
N PRO A 95 8.68 29.03 5.85
CA PRO A 95 9.34 30.31 5.61
C PRO A 95 8.89 31.38 6.61
N SER A 96 9.84 32.19 7.09
CA SER A 96 9.62 33.25 8.09
C SER A 96 9.24 32.79 9.51
N VAL A 97 8.93 31.51 9.73
CA VAL A 97 8.65 30.94 11.06
C VAL A 97 9.81 30.06 11.53
N GLY A 98 10.29 29.15 10.68
CA GLY A 98 11.38 28.22 10.98
C GLY A 98 10.96 26.76 10.97
N ILE A 99 11.69 25.94 11.73
CA ILE A 99 11.48 24.49 11.82
C ILE A 99 10.40 24.19 12.87
N VAL A 100 9.42 23.35 12.51
CA VAL A 100 8.33 22.91 13.38
C VAL A 100 8.27 21.38 13.37
N GLY A 101 8.36 20.76 14.55
CA GLY A 101 8.19 19.32 14.69
C GLY A 101 6.71 18.94 14.65
N VAL A 102 6.35 18.05 13.73
CA VAL A 102 4.95 17.60 13.49
C VAL A 102 4.79 16.09 13.68
N SER A 103 5.87 15.37 14.00
CA SER A 103 5.82 13.93 14.25
C SER A 103 4.85 13.58 15.38
N GLY A 104 3.95 12.62 15.12
CA GLY A 104 2.97 12.18 16.11
C GLY A 104 1.78 13.13 16.28
N MET A 105 1.72 14.24 15.53
CA MET A 105 0.56 15.13 15.48
C MET A 105 -0.44 14.64 14.43
N THR A 106 -1.68 15.08 14.58
CA THR A 106 -2.74 14.86 13.59
C THR A 106 -2.79 15.98 12.56
N LEU A 107 -3.57 15.80 11.49
CA LEU A 107 -3.79 16.83 10.44
C LEU A 107 -4.55 18.06 10.96
#